data_AF-A0A7Y2NLS6-F1
#
_entry.id   AF-A0A7Y2NLS6-F1
#
_cell.length_a   1.000
_cell.length_b   1.000
_cell.length_c   1.000
_cell.angle_alpha   90.00
_cell.angle_beta   90.00
_cell.angle_gamma   90.00
#
_symmetry.space_group_name_H-M   'P 1'
#
loop_
_entity.id
_entity.type
_entity.pdbx_description
1 polymer ?
#
loop_
_entity_poly.entity_id
_entity_poly.type
_entity_poly.pdbx_seq_one_letter_code
_entity_poly.pdbx_strand_id
1 'polypeptide(L)'
;TQDLDVQVNLPKMDEGGLDVPWFIVFTGQDSLNEAGYAKAYENAMAKFDAIHRLVNDYAPDKLELARTSEDVRNIIAEGKKAVMIGIENGYPVGTDISNVKKFYDLGGRYMSLAHNGHSQLSDSNTGEENDEWLHNGLSELGKEVIAEMNKYGMLVDISHPSKEAIRQMIELSKAPVIASHSSARVLCDHSRNLDDEQLGWVKENGGVVQTVAFEAYVNKEKSDTRTARMREIQATIADSMGVRWFNSFKEFRESDLSPEERAQWFESYTKISNKSREMAETIEGFPERVTVSDFVDHIDYLVEKIGLEHVGISSDFDGGGGIEGWQDASETMNVTVELVRRGYNEKEIADLWGGNLLRVLDEAQAVAKELQTK
;
A
#
# COMPACT_ATOMS: atom_id res chain seq x y z
N THR A 1 -17.18 9.80 16.48
CA THR A 1 -16.69 9.21 15.23
C THR A 1 -17.81 8.38 14.62
N GLN A 2 -17.92 8.33 13.30
CA GLN A 2 -18.98 7.62 12.59
C GLN A 2 -18.39 6.37 11.94
N ASP A 3 -19.18 5.30 11.85
CA ASP A 3 -18.85 4.15 11.02
C ASP A 3 -19.34 4.44 9.60
N LEU A 4 -18.39 4.54 8.68
CA LEU A 4 -18.58 4.93 7.29
C LEU A 4 -18.31 3.72 6.38
N ASP A 5 -18.86 3.75 5.16
CA ASP A 5 -18.63 2.76 4.11
C ASP A 5 -17.25 2.93 3.45
N VAL A 6 -16.20 2.87 4.27
CA VAL A 6 -14.77 2.86 3.93
C VAL A 6 -14.08 1.75 4.73
N GLN A 7 -12.91 1.28 4.28
CA GLN A 7 -12.23 0.16 4.92
C GLN A 7 -11.50 0.57 6.21
N VAL A 8 -11.11 1.84 6.35
CA VAL A 8 -10.48 2.33 7.58
C VAL A 8 -11.25 3.52 8.16
N ASN A 9 -11.78 3.35 9.37
CA ASN A 9 -12.31 4.42 10.20
C ASN A 9 -12.09 4.09 11.68
N LEU A 10 -12.20 5.09 12.56
CA LEU A 10 -11.93 4.90 14.00
C LEU A 10 -12.76 3.78 14.65
N PRO A 11 -14.09 3.70 14.48
CA PRO A 11 -14.88 2.56 14.98
C PRO A 11 -14.35 1.20 14.54
N LYS A 12 -14.03 1.02 13.26
CA LYS A 12 -13.49 -0.23 12.72
C LYS A 12 -12.10 -0.54 13.28
N MET A 13 -11.23 0.47 13.41
CA MET A 13 -9.93 0.31 14.03
C MET A 13 -10.02 -0.10 15.50
N ASP A 14 -10.99 0.45 16.24
CA ASP A 14 -11.24 0.09 17.64
C ASP A 14 -11.74 -1.35 17.75
N GLU A 15 -12.67 -1.77 16.87
CA GLU A 15 -13.24 -3.11 16.85
C GLU A 15 -12.20 -4.19 16.49
N GLY A 16 -11.41 -3.97 15.45
CA GLY A 16 -10.42 -4.95 14.99
C GLY A 16 -9.06 -4.87 15.69
N GLY A 17 -8.85 -3.87 16.55
CA GLY A 17 -7.58 -3.68 17.25
C GLY A 17 -6.44 -3.17 16.34
N LEU A 18 -6.76 -2.37 15.32
CA LEU A 18 -5.74 -1.72 14.49
C LEU A 18 -5.24 -0.46 15.19
N ASP A 19 -4.00 -0.48 15.69
CA ASP A 19 -3.43 0.60 16.50
C ASP A 19 -2.63 1.64 15.73
N VAL A 20 -2.03 1.23 14.60
CA VAL A 20 -1.11 2.05 13.80
C VAL A 20 -1.52 2.04 12.33
N PRO A 21 -2.39 2.97 11.89
CA PRO A 21 -2.65 3.13 10.47
C PRO A 21 -1.52 3.91 9.81
N TRP A 22 -1.04 3.42 8.66
CA TRP A 22 -0.20 4.17 7.74
C TRP A 22 -1.09 4.82 6.68
N PHE A 23 -1.38 6.12 6.85
CA PHE A 23 -2.16 6.87 5.86
C PHE A 23 -1.28 7.33 4.70
N ILE A 24 -1.79 7.15 3.49
CA ILE A 24 -0.98 7.25 2.28
C ILE A 24 -1.21 8.59 1.56
N VAL A 25 -0.12 9.32 1.35
CA VAL A 25 -0.04 10.43 0.40
C VAL A 25 0.24 9.83 -0.98
N PHE A 26 -0.81 9.24 -1.57
CA PHE A 26 -0.75 8.64 -2.91
C PHE A 26 -0.81 9.74 -3.98
N THR A 27 -0.11 9.61 -5.10
CA THR A 27 -0.39 10.40 -6.30
C THR A 27 -0.37 9.52 -7.55
N GLY A 28 -1.46 9.54 -8.31
CA GLY A 28 -1.55 8.83 -9.58
C GLY A 28 -0.55 9.36 -10.62
N GLN A 29 0.01 8.45 -11.41
CA GLN A 29 0.94 8.82 -12.48
C GLN A 29 0.22 9.60 -13.58
N ASP A 30 0.87 10.66 -14.06
CA ASP A 30 0.41 11.53 -15.16
C ASP A 30 1.65 11.93 -16.01
N SER A 31 1.50 12.89 -16.90
CA SER A 31 2.53 13.35 -17.83
C SER A 31 3.83 13.82 -17.16
N LEU A 32 4.99 13.42 -17.70
CA LEU A 32 6.31 13.75 -17.15
C LEU A 32 6.78 15.15 -17.57
N ASN A 33 6.03 16.18 -17.18
CA ASN A 33 6.33 17.59 -17.46
C ASN A 33 5.96 18.48 -16.25
N GLU A 34 6.34 19.75 -16.32
CA GLU A 34 6.14 20.74 -15.25
C GLU A 34 4.68 20.83 -14.77
N ALA A 35 3.71 20.80 -15.70
CA ALA A 35 2.29 20.87 -15.34
C ALA A 35 1.82 19.61 -14.60
N GLY A 36 2.27 18.43 -15.04
CA GLY A 36 2.00 17.16 -14.36
C GLY A 36 2.59 17.13 -12.95
N TYR A 37 3.86 17.54 -12.79
CA TYR A 37 4.52 17.61 -11.49
C TYR A 37 3.84 18.61 -10.54
N ALA A 38 3.45 19.78 -11.03
CA ALA A 38 2.76 20.78 -10.21
C ALA A 38 1.42 20.27 -9.68
N LYS A 39 0.61 19.63 -10.54
CA LYS A 39 -0.66 19.00 -10.16
C LYS A 39 -0.45 17.86 -9.16
N ALA A 40 0.59 17.06 -9.36
CA ALA A 40 0.97 16.00 -8.44
C ALA A 40 1.34 16.54 -7.05
N TYR A 41 2.14 17.62 -7.02
CA TYR A 41 2.53 18.28 -5.78
C TYR A 41 1.32 18.86 -5.03
N GLU A 42 0.41 19.56 -5.73
CA GLU A 42 -0.84 20.06 -5.13
C GLU A 42 -1.68 18.93 -4.52
N ASN A 43 -1.80 17.79 -5.21
CA ASN A 43 -2.50 16.62 -4.69
C ASN A 43 -1.85 16.06 -3.42
N ALA A 44 -0.52 15.91 -3.43
CA ALA A 44 0.23 15.42 -2.29
C ALA A 44 0.06 16.35 -1.06
N MET A 45 0.19 17.66 -1.27
CA MET A 45 0.02 18.65 -0.21
C MET A 45 -1.40 18.65 0.38
N ALA A 46 -2.42 18.49 -0.45
CA ALA A 46 -3.80 18.36 0.03
C ALA A 46 -4.02 17.11 0.90
N LYS A 47 -3.32 16.00 0.62
CA LYS A 47 -3.38 14.77 1.43
C LYS A 47 -2.62 14.91 2.74
N PHE A 48 -1.44 15.53 2.73
CA PHE A 48 -0.76 15.90 3.97
C PHE A 48 -1.66 16.79 4.87
N ASP A 49 -2.28 17.83 4.30
CA ASP A 49 -3.22 18.69 5.02
C ASP A 49 -4.40 17.90 5.61
N ALA A 50 -5.01 16.99 4.83
CA ALA A 50 -6.12 16.17 5.28
C ALA A 50 -5.73 15.28 6.48
N ILE A 51 -4.56 14.63 6.45
CA ILE A 51 -4.07 13.80 7.55
C ILE A 51 -3.78 14.67 8.78
N HIS A 52 -3.15 15.84 8.60
CA HIS A 52 -2.90 16.77 9.70
C HIS A 52 -4.17 17.28 10.34
N ARG A 53 -5.20 17.64 9.56
CA ARG A 53 -6.51 18.04 10.09
C ARG A 53 -7.20 16.90 10.81
N LEU A 54 -7.06 15.66 10.33
CA LEU A 54 -7.59 14.48 11.00
C LEU A 54 -7.05 14.35 12.43
N VAL A 55 -5.73 14.46 12.61
CA VAL A 55 -5.08 14.32 13.93
C VAL A 55 -5.15 15.58 14.80
N ASN A 56 -5.16 16.78 14.22
CA ASN A 56 -5.12 18.03 14.99
C ASN A 56 -6.50 18.60 15.31
N ASP A 57 -7.45 18.47 14.37
CA ASP A 57 -8.72 19.19 14.44
C ASP A 57 -9.91 18.25 14.67
N TYR A 58 -9.93 17.09 14.01
CA TYR A 58 -11.10 16.19 14.01
C TYR A 58 -11.07 15.14 15.11
N ALA A 59 -9.90 14.61 15.45
CA ALA A 59 -9.76 13.54 16.44
C ALA A 59 -8.51 13.65 17.34
N PRO A 60 -8.13 14.83 17.86
CA PRO A 60 -6.89 15.02 18.64
C PRO A 60 -6.84 14.22 19.95
N ASP A 61 -8.01 13.87 20.51
CA ASP A 61 -8.11 13.04 21.71
C ASP A 61 -8.02 11.54 21.43
N LYS A 62 -8.01 11.13 20.15
CA LYS A 62 -8.03 9.71 19.73
C LYS A 62 -6.88 9.32 18.81
N LEU A 63 -6.36 10.27 18.05
CA LEU A 63 -5.32 10.07 17.04
C LEU A 63 -4.15 11.02 17.33
N GLU A 64 -2.94 10.56 17.06
CA GLU A 64 -1.77 11.42 17.11
C GLU A 64 -0.75 10.99 16.04
N LEU A 65 -0.06 11.96 15.44
CA LEU A 65 0.91 11.71 14.38
C LEU A 65 2.25 11.24 14.98
N ALA A 66 2.61 10.00 14.69
CA ALA A 66 3.90 9.42 15.04
C ALA A 66 4.94 9.63 13.93
N ARG A 67 6.19 9.89 14.33
CA ARG A 67 7.34 10.10 13.45
C ARG A 67 8.49 9.15 13.74
N THR A 68 8.47 8.47 14.88
CA THR A 68 9.49 7.54 15.34
C THR A 68 8.82 6.31 15.95
N SER A 69 9.56 5.22 16.13
CA SER A 69 9.03 4.06 16.86
C SER A 69 8.72 4.39 18.33
N GLU A 70 9.43 5.35 18.92
CA GLU A 70 9.16 5.86 20.27
C GLU A 70 7.81 6.57 20.33
N ASP A 71 7.51 7.44 19.36
CA ASP A 71 6.21 8.10 19.26
C ASP A 71 5.09 7.07 19.17
N VAL A 72 5.24 6.03 18.33
CA VAL A 72 4.24 4.97 18.20
C VAL A 72 3.94 4.31 19.55
N ARG A 73 4.99 3.91 20.28
CA ARG A 73 4.83 3.26 21.59
C ARG A 73 4.19 4.19 22.62
N ASN A 74 4.61 5.46 22.65
CA ASN A 74 4.09 6.45 23.60
C ASN A 74 2.61 6.75 23.34
N ILE A 75 2.24 6.99 22.09
CA ILE A 75 0.86 7.31 21.69
C ILE A 75 -0.09 6.15 22.01
N ILE A 76 0.32 4.91 21.73
CA ILE A 76 -0.47 3.72 22.09
C ILE A 76 -0.62 3.59 23.62
N ALA A 77 0.46 3.84 24.37
CA ALA A 77 0.42 3.79 25.84
C ALA A 77 -0.52 4.86 26.45
N GLU A 78 -0.75 5.97 25.75
CA GLU A 78 -1.73 7.00 26.11
C GLU A 78 -3.18 6.62 25.72
N GLY A 79 -3.39 5.49 25.07
CA GLY A 79 -4.71 5.00 24.64
C GLY A 79 -5.22 5.63 23.34
N LYS A 80 -4.32 6.25 22.55
CA LYS A 80 -4.62 6.79 21.22
C LYS A 80 -4.12 5.83 20.12
N LYS A 81 -4.55 6.06 18.89
CA LYS A 81 -4.01 5.39 17.70
C LYS A 81 -2.85 6.22 17.12
N ALA A 82 -1.75 5.56 16.80
CA ALA A 82 -0.55 6.21 16.27
C ALA A 82 -0.62 6.29 14.75
N VAL A 83 -0.96 7.46 14.22
CA VAL A 83 -1.03 7.70 12.77
C VAL A 83 0.38 7.87 12.22
N MET A 84 0.73 7.09 11.19
CA MET A 84 1.96 7.26 10.43
C MET A 84 1.65 7.63 8.98
N ILE A 85 2.62 8.22 8.27
CA ILE A 85 2.42 8.67 6.87
C ILE A 85 3.41 7.98 5.93
N GLY A 86 2.87 7.34 4.91
CA GLY A 86 3.60 6.83 3.74
C GLY A 86 3.35 7.71 2.52
N ILE A 87 4.32 7.81 1.62
CA ILE A 87 4.17 8.48 0.32
C ILE A 87 4.21 7.41 -0.76
N GLU A 88 3.16 7.34 -1.57
CA GLU A 88 3.09 6.36 -2.64
C GLU A 88 3.14 7.08 -3.98
N ASN A 89 4.16 6.72 -4.77
CA ASN A 89 4.67 7.45 -5.93
C ASN A 89 5.47 8.70 -5.57
N GLY A 90 6.75 8.72 -5.96
CA GLY A 90 7.67 9.85 -5.84
C GLY A 90 7.49 10.91 -6.93
N TYR A 91 6.53 10.71 -7.84
CA TYR A 91 6.11 11.69 -8.84
C TYR A 91 5.94 13.15 -8.34
N PRO A 92 5.30 13.44 -7.17
CA PRO A 92 5.17 14.81 -6.66
C PRO A 92 6.49 15.45 -6.20
N VAL A 93 7.60 14.72 -6.11
CA VAL A 93 8.93 15.34 -5.95
C VAL A 93 9.24 16.24 -7.15
N GLY A 94 8.70 15.92 -8.33
CA GLY A 94 8.99 16.63 -9.57
C GLY A 94 10.48 16.56 -9.88
N THR A 95 11.09 17.70 -10.16
CA THR A 95 12.54 17.85 -10.38
C THR A 95 13.25 18.58 -9.23
N ASP A 96 12.54 18.89 -8.14
CA ASP A 96 13.09 19.57 -6.95
C ASP A 96 13.28 18.56 -5.81
N ILE A 97 14.51 18.06 -5.67
CA ILE A 97 14.89 17.08 -4.64
C ILE A 97 14.61 17.60 -3.22
N SER A 98 14.57 18.93 -3.00
CA SER A 98 14.25 19.47 -1.69
C SER A 98 12.85 19.09 -1.19
N ASN A 99 11.95 18.68 -2.10
CA ASN A 99 10.64 18.14 -1.74
C ASN A 99 10.72 16.87 -0.88
N VAL A 100 11.79 16.06 -0.99
CA VAL A 100 12.02 14.92 -0.09
C VAL A 100 12.04 15.38 1.36
N LYS A 101 12.80 16.45 1.65
CA LYS A 101 12.84 17.02 3.00
C LYS A 101 11.49 17.60 3.41
N LYS A 102 10.82 18.35 2.52
CA LYS A 102 9.52 18.95 2.82
C LYS A 102 8.50 17.88 3.21
N PHE A 103 8.42 16.80 2.45
CA PHE A 103 7.52 15.68 2.75
C PHE A 103 7.91 14.94 4.04
N TYR A 104 9.20 14.79 4.31
CA TYR A 104 9.68 14.24 5.57
C TYR A 104 9.30 15.10 6.79
N ASP A 105 9.44 16.42 6.68
CA ASP A 105 9.09 17.39 7.73
C ASP A 105 7.57 17.37 8.02
N LEU A 106 6.75 17.17 6.98
CA LEU A 106 5.30 16.95 7.10
C LEU A 106 4.93 15.59 7.72
N GLY A 107 5.91 14.73 8.02
CA GLY A 107 5.70 13.46 8.72
C GLY A 107 5.75 12.22 7.83
N GLY A 108 5.99 12.35 6.52
CA GLY A 108 6.23 11.21 5.65
C GLY A 108 7.45 10.40 6.10
N ARG A 109 7.33 9.07 6.20
CA ARG A 109 8.40 8.19 6.71
C ARG A 109 8.88 7.13 5.72
N TYR A 110 8.12 6.86 4.67
CA TYR A 110 8.62 6.13 3.52
C TYR A 110 8.14 6.76 2.21
N MET A 111 8.82 6.47 1.11
CA MET A 111 8.38 6.85 -0.23
C MET A 111 8.75 5.80 -1.28
N SER A 112 7.79 5.39 -2.11
CA SER A 112 8.06 4.61 -3.32
C SER A 112 8.39 5.54 -4.49
N LEU A 113 9.36 5.21 -5.35
CA LEU A 113 9.76 6.12 -6.44
C LEU A 113 8.88 6.03 -7.69
N ALA A 114 8.02 5.02 -7.79
CA ALA A 114 7.03 4.85 -8.85
C ALA A 114 5.75 4.23 -8.26
N HIS A 115 4.66 4.32 -9.01
CA HIS A 115 3.43 3.53 -8.80
C HIS A 115 3.14 2.78 -10.11
N ASN A 116 1.88 2.58 -10.50
CA ASN A 116 1.51 2.13 -11.84
C ASN A 116 1.84 3.21 -12.88
N GLY A 117 2.80 2.92 -13.76
CA GLY A 117 3.40 3.84 -14.73
C GLY A 117 4.78 4.38 -14.29
N HIS A 118 5.69 4.55 -15.26
CA HIS A 118 7.02 5.11 -15.01
C HIS A 118 6.93 6.53 -14.47
N SER A 119 7.78 6.86 -13.50
CA SER A 119 7.98 8.23 -13.04
C SER A 119 9.26 8.82 -13.65
N GLN A 120 9.52 10.09 -13.37
CA GLN A 120 10.80 10.74 -13.67
C GLN A 120 11.96 10.19 -12.82
N LEU A 121 11.67 9.35 -11.82
CA LEU A 121 12.64 8.80 -10.87
C LEU A 121 12.95 7.32 -11.14
N SER A 122 11.95 6.55 -11.53
CA SER A 122 12.03 5.08 -11.57
C SER A 122 11.12 4.47 -12.61
N ASP A 123 11.57 3.35 -13.16
CA ASP A 123 10.71 2.42 -13.88
C ASP A 123 9.75 1.69 -12.93
N SER A 124 8.56 1.37 -13.45
CA SER A 124 7.49 0.70 -12.72
C SER A 124 7.38 -0.77 -13.12
N ASN A 125 6.87 -1.61 -12.21
CA ASN A 125 6.45 -2.98 -12.47
C ASN A 125 5.47 -3.11 -13.66
N THR A 126 4.67 -2.07 -13.96
CA THR A 126 3.80 -2.11 -15.14
C THR A 126 4.60 -2.02 -16.44
N GLY A 127 5.79 -1.43 -16.41
CA GLY A 127 6.73 -1.47 -17.54
C GLY A 127 7.34 -2.86 -17.71
N GLU A 128 7.69 -3.53 -16.60
CA GLU A 128 8.13 -4.93 -16.63
C GLU A 128 7.08 -5.87 -17.23
N GLU A 129 5.81 -5.68 -16.87
CA GLU A 129 4.70 -6.45 -17.44
C GLU A 129 4.52 -6.22 -18.95
N ASN A 130 4.78 -5.01 -19.43
CA ASN A 130 4.55 -4.60 -20.82
C ASN A 130 5.81 -4.62 -21.70
N ASP A 131 6.98 -4.95 -21.14
CA ASP A 131 8.30 -4.78 -21.76
C ASP A 131 8.59 -3.33 -22.23
N GLU A 132 8.24 -2.37 -21.37
CA GLU A 132 8.45 -0.94 -21.58
C GLU A 132 9.40 -0.39 -20.51
N TRP A 133 10.44 0.34 -20.94
CA TRP A 133 11.51 0.83 -20.05
C TRP A 133 11.84 2.29 -20.37
N LEU A 134 11.82 3.15 -19.36
CA LEU A 134 12.17 4.57 -19.52
C LEU A 134 13.61 4.84 -19.08
N HIS A 135 14.04 4.25 -17.97
CA HIS A 135 15.37 4.49 -17.38
C HIS A 135 16.27 3.24 -17.37
N ASN A 136 15.70 2.05 -17.58
CA ASN A 136 16.32 0.76 -17.29
C ASN A 136 16.66 0.63 -15.80
N GLY A 137 15.66 0.92 -14.95
CA GLY A 137 15.80 1.00 -13.50
C GLY A 137 15.52 2.41 -12.99
N LEU A 138 16.53 3.07 -12.43
CA LEU A 138 16.45 4.43 -11.89
C LEU A 138 17.02 5.47 -12.86
N SER A 139 16.37 6.64 -12.92
CA SER A 139 16.98 7.82 -13.54
C SER A 139 18.12 8.36 -12.68
N GLU A 140 18.97 9.24 -13.23
CA GLU A 140 20.00 9.93 -12.42
C GLU A 140 19.36 10.73 -11.26
N LEU A 141 18.23 11.39 -11.52
CA LEU A 141 17.46 12.08 -10.48
C LEU A 141 16.93 11.11 -9.42
N GLY A 142 16.46 9.93 -9.81
CA GLY A 142 16.02 8.88 -8.88
C GLY A 142 17.13 8.45 -7.93
N LYS A 143 18.36 8.29 -8.44
CA LYS A 143 19.55 7.97 -7.62
C LYS A 143 19.86 9.08 -6.61
N GLU A 144 19.75 10.34 -7.02
CA GLU A 144 19.91 11.50 -6.13
C GLU A 144 18.82 11.55 -5.06
N VAL A 145 17.57 11.22 -5.41
CA VAL A 145 16.45 11.12 -4.47
C VAL A 145 16.70 10.04 -3.41
N ILE A 146 17.22 8.86 -3.77
CA ILE A 146 17.59 7.82 -2.79
C ILE A 146 18.61 8.35 -1.77
N ALA A 147 19.62 9.10 -2.23
CA ALA A 147 20.62 9.69 -1.34
C ALA A 147 19.99 10.71 -0.38
N GLU A 148 19.09 11.57 -0.86
CA GLU A 148 18.40 12.55 0.00
C GLU A 148 17.41 11.88 0.96
N MET A 149 16.77 10.78 0.57
CA MET A 149 15.93 9.96 1.44
C MET A 149 16.75 9.36 2.59
N ASN A 150 17.89 8.71 2.29
CA ASN A 150 18.78 8.18 3.33
C ASN A 150 19.30 9.28 4.27
N LYS A 151 19.64 10.45 3.74
CA LYS A 151 20.11 11.59 4.53
C LYS A 151 19.10 12.02 5.59
N TYR A 152 17.80 12.03 5.31
CA TYR A 152 16.77 12.39 6.30
C TYR A 152 16.19 11.21 7.07
N GLY A 153 16.47 9.97 6.66
CA GLY A 153 15.89 8.77 7.27
C GLY A 153 14.49 8.48 6.77
N MET A 154 14.17 8.90 5.53
CA MET A 154 12.98 8.43 4.83
C MET A 154 13.28 7.03 4.27
N LEU A 155 12.45 6.06 4.61
CA LEU A 155 12.56 4.69 4.13
C LEU A 155 12.34 4.63 2.61
N VAL A 156 13.19 3.87 1.93
CA VAL A 156 13.04 3.56 0.52
C VAL A 156 12.04 2.43 0.38
N ASP A 157 10.91 2.71 -0.27
CA ASP A 157 9.87 1.71 -0.53
C ASP A 157 10.01 1.13 -1.94
N ILE A 158 10.10 -0.20 -2.01
CA ILE A 158 10.28 -0.99 -3.23
C ILE A 158 8.98 -1.64 -3.72
N SER A 159 7.83 -1.34 -3.12
CA SER A 159 6.52 -1.70 -3.68
C SER A 159 6.17 -0.79 -4.86
N HIS A 160 5.88 -1.39 -6.03
CA HIS A 160 5.65 -0.82 -7.38
C HIS A 160 6.83 -0.65 -8.35
N PRO A 161 8.06 -0.27 -7.98
CA PRO A 161 9.17 -0.21 -8.92
C PRO A 161 9.42 -1.54 -9.66
N SER A 162 10.02 -1.48 -10.85
CA SER A 162 10.41 -2.68 -11.60
C SER A 162 11.56 -3.44 -10.92
N LYS A 163 11.74 -4.72 -11.25
CA LYS A 163 12.83 -5.54 -10.66
C LYS A 163 14.21 -4.89 -10.75
N GLU A 164 14.57 -4.33 -11.91
CA GLU A 164 15.87 -3.67 -12.08
C GLU A 164 15.98 -2.37 -11.27
N ALA A 165 14.89 -1.61 -11.14
CA ALA A 165 14.87 -0.45 -10.25
C ALA A 165 15.06 -0.86 -8.79
N ILE A 166 14.39 -1.94 -8.35
CA ILE A 166 14.51 -2.49 -6.99
C ILE A 166 15.96 -2.88 -6.70
N ARG A 167 16.64 -3.57 -7.62
CA ARG A 167 18.07 -3.92 -7.51
C ARG A 167 18.92 -2.68 -7.24
N GLN A 168 18.76 -1.64 -8.08
CA GLN A 168 19.51 -0.39 -7.97
C GLN A 168 19.19 0.38 -6.69
N MET A 169 17.92 0.41 -6.25
CA MET A 169 17.51 1.03 -4.99
C MET A 169 18.21 0.39 -3.80
N ILE A 170 18.23 -0.94 -3.74
CA ILE A 170 18.89 -1.70 -2.67
C ILE A 170 20.40 -1.48 -2.67
N GLU A 171 21.05 -1.48 -3.84
CA GLU A 171 22.49 -1.22 -3.97
C GLU A 171 22.90 0.20 -3.53
N LEU A 172 22.04 1.18 -3.77
CA LEU A 172 22.32 2.58 -3.45
C LEU A 172 21.97 2.93 -2.01
N SER A 173 20.91 2.32 -1.45
CA SER A 173 20.42 2.65 -0.12
C SER A 173 21.48 2.37 0.96
N LYS A 174 21.61 3.30 1.91
CA LYS A 174 22.47 3.18 3.09
C LYS A 174 21.75 2.62 4.31
N ALA A 175 20.43 2.51 4.24
CA ALA A 175 19.55 1.98 5.27
C ALA A 175 18.75 0.80 4.73
N PRO A 176 18.16 -0.03 5.60
CA PRO A 176 17.25 -1.08 5.17
C PRO A 176 16.07 -0.51 4.37
N VAL A 177 15.68 -1.20 3.30
CA VAL A 177 14.50 -0.87 2.47
C VAL A 177 13.25 -1.52 3.05
N ILE A 178 12.09 -1.07 2.58
CA ILE A 178 10.81 -1.74 2.82
C ILE A 178 10.14 -2.10 1.50
N ALA A 179 9.38 -3.19 1.46
CA ALA A 179 8.27 -3.31 0.52
C ALA A 179 7.00 -3.07 1.34
N SER A 180 6.35 -1.90 1.21
CA SER A 180 5.22 -1.52 2.06
C SER A 180 3.95 -2.33 1.80
N HIS A 181 3.83 -2.93 0.60
CA HIS A 181 2.73 -3.80 0.22
C HIS A 181 3.09 -4.63 -1.03
N SER A 182 3.72 -5.79 -0.80
CA SER A 182 4.06 -6.76 -1.85
C SER A 182 4.03 -8.17 -1.28
N SER A 183 3.70 -9.17 -2.10
CA SER A 183 3.62 -10.57 -1.69
C SER A 183 4.60 -11.45 -2.50
N ALA A 184 4.65 -12.75 -2.20
CA ALA A 184 5.55 -13.70 -2.87
C ALA A 184 5.11 -14.08 -4.30
N ARG A 185 5.98 -13.87 -5.30
CA ARG A 185 5.66 -14.16 -6.72
C ARG A 185 5.57 -15.66 -7.03
N VAL A 186 6.30 -16.49 -6.29
CA VAL A 186 6.27 -17.95 -6.45
C VAL A 186 4.87 -18.53 -6.19
N LEU A 187 4.10 -17.94 -5.27
CA LEU A 187 2.74 -18.38 -4.97
C LEU A 187 1.69 -17.74 -5.89
N CYS A 188 1.96 -16.53 -6.37
CA CYS A 188 1.08 -15.82 -7.31
C CYS A 188 1.91 -15.01 -8.31
N ASP A 189 1.97 -15.50 -9.55
CA ASP A 189 2.78 -14.91 -10.62
C ASP A 189 2.17 -13.57 -11.10
N HIS A 190 2.65 -12.49 -10.47
CA HIS A 190 2.25 -11.12 -10.72
C HIS A 190 3.46 -10.18 -10.60
N SER A 191 3.61 -9.21 -11.51
CA SER A 191 4.73 -8.25 -11.54
C SER A 191 4.85 -7.41 -10.26
N ARG A 192 3.73 -7.13 -9.60
CA ARG A 192 3.69 -6.51 -8.25
C ARG A 192 4.31 -7.36 -7.12
N ASN A 193 4.43 -8.67 -7.28
CA ASN A 193 5.02 -9.53 -6.27
C ASN A 193 6.54 -9.66 -6.43
N LEU A 194 7.22 -9.94 -5.33
CA LEU A 194 8.67 -10.13 -5.30
C LEU A 194 9.02 -11.59 -5.60
N ASP A 195 9.92 -11.80 -6.55
CA ASP A 195 10.51 -13.12 -6.77
C ASP A 195 11.60 -13.45 -5.75
N ASP A 196 12.05 -14.70 -5.74
CA ASP A 196 13.03 -15.21 -4.78
C ASP A 196 14.37 -14.49 -4.79
N GLU A 197 14.77 -13.91 -5.93
CA GLU A 197 16.00 -13.14 -6.04
C GLU A 197 15.84 -11.80 -5.34
N GLN A 198 14.73 -11.10 -5.60
CA GLN A 198 14.38 -9.84 -4.93
C GLN A 198 14.24 -10.04 -3.41
N LEU A 199 13.60 -11.13 -2.99
CA LEU A 199 13.50 -11.49 -1.58
C LEU A 199 14.88 -11.72 -0.95
N GLY A 200 15.80 -12.36 -1.66
CA GLY A 200 17.20 -12.47 -1.26
C GLY A 200 17.88 -11.12 -1.03
N TRP A 201 17.68 -10.16 -1.94
CA TRP A 201 18.23 -8.81 -1.79
C TRP A 201 17.68 -8.07 -0.58
N VAL A 202 16.37 -8.19 -0.30
CA VAL A 202 15.75 -7.57 0.88
C VAL A 202 16.33 -8.14 2.16
N LYS A 203 16.51 -9.47 2.23
CA LYS A 203 17.15 -10.15 3.36
C LYS A 203 18.57 -9.64 3.59
N GLU A 204 19.40 -9.65 2.56
CA GLU A 204 20.81 -9.20 2.63
C GLU A 204 20.93 -7.73 3.05
N ASN A 205 19.97 -6.90 2.63
CA ASN A 205 19.90 -5.48 2.98
C ASN A 205 19.43 -5.21 4.42
N GLY A 206 18.78 -6.17 5.09
CA GLY A 206 18.20 -5.96 6.43
C GLY A 206 16.75 -5.49 6.42
N GLY A 207 16.13 -5.40 5.24
CA GLY A 207 14.82 -4.78 5.01
C GLY A 207 13.63 -5.62 5.50
N VAL A 208 12.42 -5.16 5.20
CA VAL A 208 11.18 -5.87 5.55
C VAL A 208 10.17 -5.86 4.40
N VAL A 209 9.51 -6.99 4.17
CA VAL A 209 8.38 -7.13 3.24
C VAL A 209 7.08 -7.15 4.03
N GLN A 210 6.28 -6.09 3.91
CA GLN A 210 4.91 -6.06 4.41
C GLN A 210 4.03 -6.81 3.41
N THR A 211 3.69 -8.06 3.75
CA THR A 211 2.89 -8.95 2.92
C THR A 211 1.51 -8.35 2.70
N VAL A 212 1.06 -8.23 1.45
CA VAL A 212 -0.18 -7.51 1.13
C VAL A 212 -1.37 -8.43 0.92
N ALA A 213 -2.50 -8.09 1.56
CA ALA A 213 -3.79 -8.76 1.41
C ALA A 213 -4.60 -8.20 0.22
N PHE A 214 -4.04 -8.29 -0.99
CA PHE A 214 -4.70 -7.89 -2.23
C PHE A 214 -5.07 -9.14 -3.05
N GLU A 215 -6.36 -9.37 -3.34
CA GLU A 215 -6.83 -10.66 -3.90
C GLU A 215 -6.02 -11.12 -5.13
N ALA A 216 -5.81 -10.24 -6.11
CA ALA A 216 -5.08 -10.56 -7.34
C ALA A 216 -3.57 -10.79 -7.16
N TYR A 217 -3.00 -10.38 -6.02
CA TYR A 217 -1.58 -10.57 -5.67
C TYR A 217 -1.37 -11.77 -4.75
N VAL A 218 -2.43 -12.21 -4.06
CA VAL A 218 -2.40 -13.41 -3.20
C VAL A 218 -2.82 -14.65 -4.00
N ASN A 219 -3.89 -14.58 -4.78
CA ASN A 219 -4.30 -15.70 -5.62
C ASN A 219 -5.01 -15.21 -6.88
N LYS A 220 -4.20 -14.96 -7.92
CA LYS A 220 -4.68 -14.45 -9.21
C LYS A 220 -5.73 -15.34 -9.86
N GLU A 221 -5.55 -16.67 -9.84
CA GLU A 221 -6.51 -17.60 -10.45
C GLU A 221 -7.90 -17.50 -9.78
N LYS A 222 -7.92 -17.53 -8.45
CA LYS A 222 -9.16 -17.41 -7.66
C LYS A 222 -9.80 -16.04 -7.85
N SER A 223 -9.00 -14.98 -7.78
CA SER A 223 -9.42 -13.59 -8.02
C SER A 223 -10.02 -13.39 -9.42
N ASP A 224 -9.34 -13.86 -10.46
CA ASP A 224 -9.76 -13.69 -11.86
C ASP A 224 -11.04 -14.49 -12.15
N THR A 225 -11.10 -15.73 -11.67
CA THR A 225 -12.29 -16.60 -11.81
C THR A 225 -13.51 -15.96 -11.16
N ARG A 226 -13.37 -15.44 -9.94
CA ARG A 226 -14.45 -14.77 -9.23
C ARG A 226 -14.82 -13.45 -9.89
N THR A 227 -13.84 -12.65 -10.27
CA THR A 227 -14.06 -11.35 -10.94
C THR A 227 -14.81 -11.52 -12.25
N ALA A 228 -14.46 -12.52 -13.06
CA ALA A 228 -15.18 -12.82 -14.31
C ALA A 228 -16.66 -13.10 -14.03
N ARG A 229 -16.96 -13.92 -13.02
CA ARG A 229 -18.35 -14.24 -12.65
C ARG A 229 -19.10 -13.05 -12.03
N MET A 230 -18.41 -12.24 -11.22
CA MET A 230 -18.99 -11.01 -10.65
C MET A 230 -19.38 -10.00 -11.74
N ARG A 231 -18.57 -9.86 -12.80
CA ARG A 231 -18.87 -8.96 -13.92
C ARG A 231 -20.19 -9.31 -14.61
N GLU A 232 -20.51 -10.60 -14.75
CA GLU A 232 -21.77 -11.05 -15.36
C GLU A 232 -22.98 -10.62 -14.50
N ILE A 233 -22.87 -10.75 -13.17
CA ILE A 233 -23.93 -10.28 -12.24
C ILE A 233 -24.05 -8.77 -12.29
N GLN A 234 -22.93 -8.06 -12.21
CA GLN A 234 -22.90 -6.60 -12.22
C GLN A 234 -23.51 -6.05 -13.51
N ALA A 235 -23.16 -6.60 -14.67
CA ALA A 235 -23.77 -6.23 -15.94
C ALA A 235 -25.28 -6.47 -15.94
N THR A 236 -25.74 -7.61 -15.45
CA THR A 236 -27.18 -7.92 -15.33
C THR A 236 -27.91 -6.92 -14.43
N ILE A 237 -27.32 -6.55 -13.29
CA ILE A 237 -27.90 -5.57 -12.37
C ILE A 237 -27.89 -4.18 -13.01
N ALA A 238 -26.77 -3.78 -13.62
CA ALA A 238 -26.64 -2.49 -14.29
C ALA A 238 -27.68 -2.31 -15.39
N ASP A 239 -27.87 -3.35 -16.23
CA ASP A 239 -28.91 -3.38 -17.27
C ASP A 239 -30.30 -3.23 -16.66
N SER A 240 -30.59 -3.91 -15.55
CA SER A 240 -31.87 -3.80 -14.84
C SER A 240 -32.12 -2.40 -14.25
N MET A 241 -31.05 -1.65 -13.98
CA MET A 241 -31.09 -0.28 -13.45
C MET A 241 -30.98 0.78 -14.55
N GLY A 242 -30.78 0.39 -15.82
CA GLY A 242 -30.55 1.32 -16.92
C GLY A 242 -29.24 2.11 -16.80
N VAL A 243 -28.25 1.57 -16.10
CA VAL A 243 -26.95 2.21 -15.86
C VAL A 243 -25.96 1.76 -16.93
N ARG A 244 -25.29 2.71 -17.59
CA ARG A 244 -24.16 2.40 -18.49
C ARG A 244 -23.03 1.77 -17.69
N TRP A 245 -22.78 0.48 -17.91
CA TRP A 245 -21.71 -0.27 -17.25
C TRP A 245 -20.42 -0.21 -18.05
N PHE A 246 -19.28 -0.05 -17.37
CA PHE A 246 -17.95 -0.13 -17.97
C PHE A 246 -17.25 -1.38 -17.46
N ASN A 247 -16.58 -2.11 -18.35
CA ASN A 247 -15.92 -3.37 -18.00
C ASN A 247 -14.55 -3.16 -17.34
N SER A 248 -14.05 -1.93 -17.33
CA SER A 248 -12.81 -1.55 -16.63
C SER A 248 -12.80 -0.08 -16.20
N PHE A 249 -12.01 0.23 -15.18
CA PHE A 249 -11.73 1.62 -14.79
C PHE A 249 -11.00 2.41 -15.89
N LYS A 250 -10.28 1.75 -16.79
CA LYS A 250 -9.68 2.41 -17.96
C LYS A 250 -10.78 2.92 -18.90
N GLU A 251 -11.72 2.07 -19.27
CA GLU A 251 -12.86 2.42 -20.11
C GLU A 251 -13.72 3.54 -19.48
N PHE A 252 -13.96 3.48 -18.17
CA PHE A 252 -14.63 4.55 -17.43
C PHE A 252 -13.84 5.88 -17.46
N ARG A 253 -12.52 5.84 -17.26
CA ARG A 253 -11.67 7.05 -17.29
C ARG A 253 -11.67 7.68 -18.68
N GLU A 254 -11.58 6.87 -19.72
CA GLU A 254 -11.58 7.29 -21.13
C GLU A 254 -12.98 7.64 -21.67
N SER A 255 -14.03 7.44 -20.87
CA SER A 255 -15.41 7.76 -21.26
C SER A 255 -15.66 9.25 -21.44
N ASP A 256 -16.74 9.54 -22.19
CA ASP A 256 -17.26 10.86 -22.50
C ASP A 256 -18.10 11.50 -21.37
N LEU A 257 -18.15 10.87 -20.19
CA LEU A 257 -18.95 11.36 -19.06
C LEU A 257 -18.38 12.67 -18.49
N SER A 258 -19.28 13.63 -18.27
CA SER A 258 -19.04 14.85 -17.49
C SER A 258 -18.71 14.55 -16.02
N PRO A 259 -18.11 15.49 -15.27
CA PRO A 259 -17.83 15.30 -13.84
C PRO A 259 -19.08 14.91 -13.02
N GLU A 260 -20.23 15.50 -13.32
CA GLU A 260 -21.51 15.20 -12.66
C GLU A 260 -21.99 13.78 -12.99
N GLU A 261 -21.92 13.37 -14.26
CA GLU A 261 -22.28 12.01 -14.66
C GLU A 261 -21.34 10.96 -14.07
N ARG A 262 -20.04 11.28 -13.94
CA ARG A 262 -19.07 10.42 -13.26
C ARG A 262 -19.44 10.23 -11.79
N ALA A 263 -19.82 11.30 -11.09
CA ALA A 263 -20.27 11.22 -9.70
C ALA A 263 -21.53 10.36 -9.55
N GLN A 264 -22.53 10.54 -10.43
CA GLN A 264 -23.75 9.72 -10.44
C GLN A 264 -23.46 8.25 -10.79
N TRP A 265 -22.52 8.01 -11.71
CA TRP A 265 -22.07 6.68 -12.05
C TRP A 265 -21.43 5.99 -10.84
N PHE A 266 -20.60 6.68 -10.06
CA PHE A 266 -20.01 6.13 -8.83
C PHE A 266 -21.07 5.73 -7.80
N GLU A 267 -22.10 6.54 -7.60
CA GLU A 267 -23.21 6.17 -6.70
C GLU A 267 -23.92 4.89 -7.18
N SER A 268 -24.13 4.77 -8.49
CA SER A 268 -24.74 3.58 -9.10
C SER A 268 -23.81 2.36 -9.01
N TYR A 269 -22.52 2.56 -9.25
CA TYR A 269 -21.49 1.54 -9.13
C TYR A 269 -21.45 0.94 -7.73
N THR A 270 -21.47 1.76 -6.67
CA THR A 270 -21.51 1.28 -5.28
C THR A 270 -22.75 0.42 -5.03
N LYS A 271 -23.93 0.87 -5.46
CA LYS A 271 -25.19 0.10 -5.30
C LYS A 271 -25.14 -1.23 -6.05
N ILE A 272 -24.65 -1.22 -7.28
CA ILE A 272 -24.50 -2.43 -8.12
C ILE A 272 -23.51 -3.40 -7.47
N SER A 273 -22.35 -2.90 -7.02
CA SER A 273 -21.33 -3.68 -6.33
C SER A 273 -21.88 -4.34 -5.06
N ASN A 274 -22.58 -3.59 -4.20
CA ASN A 274 -23.18 -4.13 -2.97
C ASN A 274 -24.21 -5.23 -3.28
N LYS A 275 -25.15 -4.95 -4.19
CA LYS A 275 -26.16 -5.94 -4.59
C LYS A 275 -25.55 -7.16 -5.28
N SER A 276 -24.49 -6.98 -6.06
CA SER A 276 -23.79 -8.09 -6.72
C SER A 276 -23.12 -9.03 -5.70
N ARG A 277 -22.57 -8.48 -4.60
CA ARG A 277 -22.00 -9.26 -3.50
C ARG A 277 -23.08 -10.08 -2.79
N GLU A 278 -24.19 -9.46 -2.41
CA GLU A 278 -25.33 -10.14 -1.80
C GLU A 278 -25.87 -11.27 -2.72
N MET A 279 -25.99 -11.00 -4.02
CA MET A 279 -26.43 -12.02 -4.98
C MET A 279 -25.43 -13.17 -5.10
N ALA A 280 -24.12 -12.88 -5.13
CA ALA A 280 -23.08 -13.90 -5.23
C ALA A 280 -23.13 -14.90 -4.07
N GLU A 281 -23.45 -14.44 -2.85
CA GLU A 281 -23.60 -15.31 -1.66
C GLU A 281 -24.77 -16.30 -1.77
N THR A 282 -25.78 -15.98 -2.59
CA THR A 282 -26.97 -16.84 -2.76
C THR A 282 -26.84 -17.85 -3.89
N ILE A 283 -25.81 -17.74 -4.73
CA ILE A 283 -25.61 -18.61 -5.89
C ILE A 283 -24.79 -19.83 -5.47
N GLU A 284 -25.40 -21.01 -5.55
CA GLU A 284 -24.69 -22.27 -5.30
C GLU A 284 -23.52 -22.45 -6.27
N GLY A 285 -22.35 -22.78 -5.73
CA GLY A 285 -21.13 -22.98 -6.53
C GLY A 285 -20.53 -21.69 -7.08
N PHE A 286 -20.88 -20.51 -6.54
CA PHE A 286 -20.22 -19.27 -6.92
C PHE A 286 -18.72 -19.31 -6.53
N PRO A 287 -17.80 -18.86 -7.40
CA PRO A 287 -16.36 -18.93 -7.13
C PRO A 287 -15.98 -18.27 -5.80
N GLU A 288 -15.22 -18.97 -4.96
CA GLU A 288 -14.80 -18.46 -3.65
C GLU A 288 -13.90 -17.23 -3.76
N ARG A 289 -13.92 -16.39 -2.72
CA ARG A 289 -12.97 -15.27 -2.57
C ARG A 289 -11.62 -15.75 -2.08
N VAL A 290 -10.58 -14.98 -2.38
CA VAL A 290 -9.29 -15.11 -1.72
C VAL A 290 -9.48 -14.84 -0.22
N THR A 291 -8.91 -15.67 0.63
CA THR A 291 -9.17 -15.72 2.09
C THR A 291 -7.95 -15.33 2.91
N VAL A 292 -8.15 -15.06 4.20
CA VAL A 292 -7.04 -14.93 5.18
C VAL A 292 -6.10 -16.14 5.16
N SER A 293 -6.60 -17.36 4.94
CA SER A 293 -5.71 -18.53 4.81
C SER A 293 -4.81 -18.43 3.59
N ASP A 294 -5.36 -18.07 2.42
CA ASP A 294 -4.57 -17.87 1.20
C ASP A 294 -3.49 -16.78 1.43
N PHE A 295 -3.83 -15.71 2.16
CA PHE A 295 -2.90 -14.65 2.51
C PHE A 295 -1.78 -15.11 3.46
N VAL A 296 -2.12 -15.87 4.50
CA VAL A 296 -1.11 -16.36 5.45
C VAL A 296 -0.19 -17.41 4.81
N ASP A 297 -0.59 -18.09 3.72
CA ASP A 297 0.34 -18.91 2.91
C ASP A 297 1.52 -18.08 2.39
N HIS A 298 1.30 -16.81 2.00
CA HIS A 298 2.38 -15.91 1.62
C HIS A 298 3.25 -15.52 2.82
N ILE A 299 2.67 -15.29 3.99
CA ILE A 299 3.45 -14.99 5.21
C ILE A 299 4.35 -16.18 5.54
N ASP A 300 3.80 -17.41 5.57
CA ASP A 300 4.56 -18.64 5.86
C ASP A 300 5.74 -18.78 4.89
N TYR A 301 5.48 -18.62 3.58
CA TYR A 301 6.51 -18.71 2.55
C TYR A 301 7.60 -17.65 2.73
N LEU A 302 7.22 -16.39 2.99
CA LEU A 302 8.19 -15.31 3.20
C LEU A 302 9.01 -15.56 4.47
N VAL A 303 8.38 -16.01 5.56
CA VAL A 303 9.09 -16.33 6.81
C VAL A 303 10.09 -17.45 6.58
N GLU A 304 9.71 -18.52 5.85
CA GLU A 304 10.63 -19.61 5.48
C GLU A 304 11.79 -19.10 4.61
N LYS A 305 11.49 -18.23 3.63
CA LYS A 305 12.46 -17.80 2.63
C LYS A 305 13.47 -16.78 3.18
N ILE A 306 12.98 -15.72 3.81
CA ILE A 306 13.80 -14.57 4.21
C ILE A 306 14.03 -14.46 5.71
N GLY A 307 13.23 -15.13 6.54
CA GLY A 307 13.30 -15.06 8.00
C GLY A 307 12.24 -14.11 8.57
N LEU A 308 11.74 -14.43 9.76
CA LEU A 308 10.62 -13.73 10.39
C LEU A 308 10.89 -12.22 10.58
N GLU A 309 12.12 -11.85 10.90
CA GLU A 309 12.56 -10.47 11.12
C GLU A 309 12.47 -9.57 9.86
N HIS A 310 12.22 -10.16 8.70
CA HIS A 310 12.07 -9.49 7.41
C HIS A 310 10.64 -9.54 6.86
N VAL A 311 9.65 -9.98 7.64
CA VAL A 311 8.26 -10.09 7.22
C VAL A 311 7.35 -9.21 8.08
N GLY A 312 6.36 -8.60 7.45
CA GLY A 312 5.26 -7.90 8.09
C GLY A 312 3.95 -8.08 7.33
N ILE A 313 2.97 -7.23 7.66
CA ILE A 313 1.57 -7.35 7.23
C ILE A 313 1.07 -5.99 6.73
N SER A 314 0.43 -5.98 5.56
CA SER A 314 -0.30 -4.82 5.04
C SER A 314 -1.62 -5.25 4.39
N SER A 315 -2.62 -4.37 4.45
CA SER A 315 -3.95 -4.65 3.91
C SER A 315 -4.18 -4.06 2.53
N ASP A 316 -3.55 -2.92 2.23
CA ASP A 316 -3.89 -2.04 1.10
C ASP A 316 -5.37 -1.57 1.12
N PHE A 317 -5.91 -1.39 2.33
CA PHE A 317 -7.25 -0.87 2.55
C PHE A 317 -7.44 0.53 1.98
N ASP A 318 -8.61 0.77 1.41
CA ASP A 318 -8.99 1.95 0.63
C ASP A 318 -8.13 2.18 -0.64
N GLY A 319 -7.14 1.31 -0.92
CA GLY A 319 -6.33 1.23 -2.14
C GLY A 319 -6.74 0.10 -3.11
N GLY A 320 -7.62 -0.81 -2.66
CA GLY A 320 -8.14 -1.93 -3.44
C GLY A 320 -7.92 -3.29 -2.80
N GLY A 321 -7.16 -3.34 -1.71
CA GLY A 321 -6.97 -4.55 -0.91
C GLY A 321 -8.19 -4.97 -0.10
N GLY A 322 -8.02 -6.04 0.66
CA GLY A 322 -9.07 -6.73 1.40
C GLY A 322 -9.37 -8.11 0.81
N ILE A 323 -9.53 -9.08 1.71
CA ILE A 323 -9.75 -10.49 1.41
C ILE A 323 -10.90 -11.01 2.27
N GLU A 324 -11.42 -12.19 1.96
CA GLU A 324 -12.43 -12.84 2.79
C GLU A 324 -11.89 -13.13 4.19
N GLY A 325 -12.59 -12.59 5.20
CA GLY A 325 -12.16 -12.61 6.59
C GLY A 325 -11.22 -11.47 6.98
N TRP A 326 -10.83 -10.57 6.07
CA TRP A 326 -10.18 -9.29 6.42
C TRP A 326 -10.52 -8.21 5.38
N GLN A 327 -11.80 -7.82 5.36
CA GLN A 327 -12.34 -6.87 4.38
C GLN A 327 -12.14 -5.42 4.77
N ASP A 328 -12.05 -5.13 6.06
CA ASP A 328 -11.80 -3.80 6.60
C ASP A 328 -11.13 -3.87 7.98
N ALA A 329 -10.84 -2.70 8.56
CA ALA A 329 -10.09 -2.62 9.82
C ALA A 329 -10.77 -3.34 11.00
N SER A 330 -12.09 -3.58 10.98
CA SER A 330 -12.81 -4.28 12.06
C SER A 330 -12.47 -5.77 12.11
N GLU A 331 -12.04 -6.35 10.99
CA GLU A 331 -11.72 -7.77 10.88
C GLU A 331 -10.23 -8.08 11.11
N THR A 332 -9.42 -7.08 11.49
CA THR A 332 -7.95 -7.19 11.66
C THR A 332 -7.53 -8.37 12.55
N MET A 333 -8.31 -8.68 13.58
CA MET A 333 -8.03 -9.82 14.48
C MET A 333 -8.06 -11.19 13.77
N ASN A 334 -8.76 -11.32 12.64
CA ASN A 334 -8.86 -12.61 11.94
C ASN A 334 -7.52 -13.07 11.37
N VAL A 335 -6.64 -12.15 10.97
CA VAL A 335 -5.26 -12.48 10.56
C VAL A 335 -4.48 -13.05 11.75
N THR A 336 -4.58 -12.42 12.92
CA THR A 336 -3.98 -12.94 14.17
C THR A 336 -4.51 -14.33 14.50
N VAL A 337 -5.82 -14.54 14.39
CA VAL A 337 -6.44 -15.86 14.63
C VAL A 337 -5.85 -16.91 13.70
N GLU A 338 -5.65 -16.60 12.43
CA GLU A 338 -5.03 -17.53 11.48
C GLU A 338 -3.55 -17.79 11.81
N LEU A 339 -2.77 -16.76 12.12
CA LEU A 339 -1.37 -16.92 12.56
C LEU A 339 -1.26 -17.82 13.80
N VAL A 340 -2.15 -17.65 14.79
CA VAL A 340 -2.22 -18.52 15.97
C VAL A 340 -2.52 -19.97 15.58
N ARG A 341 -3.44 -20.21 14.63
CA ARG A 341 -3.74 -21.56 14.14
C ARG A 341 -2.53 -22.21 13.47
N ARG A 342 -1.69 -21.43 12.80
CA ARG A 342 -0.45 -21.90 12.15
C ARG A 342 0.73 -22.07 13.11
N GLY A 343 0.56 -21.68 14.38
CA GLY A 343 1.53 -21.94 15.45
C GLY A 343 2.49 -20.80 15.73
N TYR A 344 2.27 -19.61 15.16
CA TYR A 344 3.02 -18.42 15.55
C TYR A 344 2.73 -18.04 16.99
N ASN A 345 3.77 -17.71 17.75
CA ASN A 345 3.63 -17.25 19.12
C ASN A 345 3.37 -15.74 19.20
N GLU A 346 3.01 -15.27 20.39
CA GLU A 346 2.66 -13.86 20.63
C GLU A 346 3.76 -12.87 20.19
N LYS A 347 5.03 -13.19 20.45
CA LYS A 347 6.16 -12.32 20.06
C LYS A 347 6.29 -12.26 18.53
N GLU A 348 6.23 -13.41 17.87
CA GLU A 348 6.31 -13.50 16.42
C GLU A 348 5.18 -12.73 15.74
N ILE A 349 3.96 -12.86 16.27
CA ILE A 349 2.78 -12.10 15.80
C ILE A 349 2.99 -10.60 16.01
N ALA A 350 3.52 -10.17 17.15
CA ALA A 350 3.81 -8.75 17.40
C ALA A 350 4.89 -8.19 16.46
N ASP A 351 5.91 -9.00 16.13
CA ASP A 351 6.95 -8.62 15.18
C ASP A 351 6.38 -8.46 13.75
N LEU A 352 5.53 -9.40 13.31
CA LEU A 352 4.82 -9.34 12.03
C LEU A 352 3.88 -8.14 11.92
N TRP A 353 3.14 -7.81 12.99
CA TRP A 353 2.20 -6.68 12.99
C TRP A 353 2.86 -5.30 13.02
N GLY A 354 4.15 -5.19 13.32
CA GLY A 354 4.82 -3.90 13.27
C GLY A 354 6.21 -3.86 13.89
N GLY A 355 6.57 -4.79 14.77
CA GLY A 355 7.89 -4.80 15.40
C GLY A 355 9.04 -4.74 14.38
N ASN A 356 8.94 -5.52 13.30
CA ASN A 356 9.93 -5.53 12.23
C ASN A 356 10.00 -4.23 11.43
N LEU A 357 8.85 -3.60 11.17
CA LEU A 357 8.82 -2.30 10.48
C LEU A 357 9.40 -1.18 11.34
N LEU A 358 9.07 -1.18 12.63
CA LEU A 358 9.60 -0.19 13.57
C LEU A 358 11.11 -0.34 13.78
N ARG A 359 11.64 -1.58 13.75
CA ARG A 359 13.09 -1.83 13.71
C ARG A 359 13.74 -1.16 12.50
N VAL A 360 13.20 -1.40 11.30
CA VAL A 360 13.73 -0.80 10.06
C VAL A 360 13.66 0.74 10.09
N LEU A 361 12.59 1.30 10.66
CA LEU A 361 12.46 2.74 10.89
C LEU A 361 13.57 3.28 11.80
N ASP A 362 13.85 2.59 12.92
CA ASP A 362 14.92 2.98 13.86
C ASP A 362 16.31 2.93 13.20
N GLU A 363 16.58 1.88 12.41
CA GLU A 363 17.84 1.72 11.68
C GLU A 363 18.04 2.84 10.63
N ALA A 364 16.99 3.20 9.89
CA ALA A 364 17.06 4.31 8.95
C ALA A 364 17.32 5.66 9.62
N GLN A 365 16.72 5.90 10.80
CA GLN A 365 16.98 7.11 11.59
C GLN A 365 18.41 7.15 12.14
N ALA A 366 18.97 6.01 12.53
CA ALA A 366 20.36 5.91 12.94
C ALA A 366 21.32 6.26 11.78
N VAL A 367 21.08 5.69 10.59
CA VAL A 367 21.86 6.01 9.38
C VAL A 367 21.77 7.50 9.03
N ALA A 368 20.57 8.08 9.08
CA ALA A 368 20.36 9.50 8.81
C ALA A 368 21.17 10.39 9.77
N LYS A 369 21.20 10.05 11.05
CA LYS A 369 21.99 10.76 12.06
C LYS A 369 23.48 10.72 11.72
N GLU A 370 24.01 9.58 11.31
CA GLU A 370 25.41 9.47 10.89
C GLU A 370 25.70 10.32 9.64
N LEU A 371 24.83 10.26 8.63
CA LEU A 371 24.99 11.00 7.37
C LEU A 371 24.94 12.52 7.57
N GLN A 372 24.14 13.02 8.50
CA GLN A 372 24.04 14.45 8.80
C GLN A 372 25.16 14.99 9.70
N THR A 373 25.98 14.10 10.29
CA THR A 373 27.15 14.50 11.10
C THR A 373 28.46 14.58 10.31
N LYS A 374 28.47 14.05 9.09
CA LYS A 374 29.58 14.14 8.13
C LYS A 374 29.43 15.40 7.29
#